data_AF-A0A9U8DWP8-F1
#
_entry.id   AF-A0A9U8DWP8-F1
#
_cell.length_a   1.000
_cell.length_b   1.000
_cell.length_c   1.000
_cell.angle_alpha   90.00
_cell.angle_beta   90.00
_cell.angle_gamma   90.00
#
_symmetry.space_group_name_H-M   'P 1'
#
loop_
_entity.id
_entity.type
_entity.pdbx_description
1 polymer ?
#
loop_
_entity_poly.entity_id
_entity_poly.type
_entity_poly.pdbx_seq_one_letter_code
_entity_poly.pdbx_strand_id
1 'polypeptide(L)'
;MNRPREASNHMKYSNISYKPGAYPDNDYGGGTPPNYHPNRTALDIIAELGSESNAHGLAKIVASRDTKRKVIWALLVIIGFTAATLQLSLLVRKYLQFQVVELSEIKDSMPVEYPSVTICNTEPISLRKIRKSVTKDKSEELRNWVRFIDGFRFEQMSFIHSIRAFYENLGEEAKKISHDLKDMLIHCRFNRELCSVKNFTTSFDGNYFNCFTFNGGHIKKNLEMHGTGPENGLSLIISVEKDDPLPGTYGIYNFENNILHSAGVRLVVHAPGSMPSPVDHGIDIPPGYSSSVGLKAVLHSRLPEPYGNCSEGTLQGMHKYRNTFFACLQLCKQRLIMSTCGCKSSALPDLPTENVTFCGEIPDWEDILMNVSGKVVPGMFIPTPALECEERMQRELNNDRAYEMSCQCFQPCSETSYLKSVSLSYWPLEFYQLNLLERFLNDNDTEHFMNIAYDYLAELARKGHDEEMSRNSSNSSDWSYTNQDKLKSKAASDLIRQTMLRLNIYLEDLSVVEYRQLPAYGLADLFADIGGTLGLWMGISVLTIMELMELIIRLIGLMFNVESDLPADEKDETHTGQKRVPAPKTHNGGSAPHESNYPDPYGPPEFNFRRGVEQPTN
;
A
#
# COMPACT_ATOMS: atom_id res chain seq x y z
N MET A 1 -33.15 -28.91 -58.41
CA MET A 1 -32.14 -28.06 -59.07
C MET A 1 -30.77 -28.70 -58.91
N ASN A 2 -29.96 -28.63 -59.96
CA ASN A 2 -28.92 -29.57 -60.35
C ASN A 2 -27.60 -29.53 -59.53
N ARG A 3 -26.95 -30.71 -59.49
CA ARG A 3 -25.56 -31.10 -59.13
C ARG A 3 -24.44 -30.18 -59.70
N PRO A 4 -23.14 -30.27 -59.29
CA PRO A 4 -22.41 -31.53 -59.01
C PRO A 4 -21.28 -31.54 -57.93
N ARG A 5 -20.71 -32.76 -57.78
CA ARG A 5 -19.51 -33.20 -57.03
C ARG A 5 -18.20 -32.81 -57.74
N GLU A 6 -17.10 -32.68 -56.99
CA GLU A 6 -15.69 -33.00 -57.37
C GLU A 6 -14.79 -32.84 -56.11
N ALA A 7 -14.10 -33.87 -55.60
CA ALA A 7 -12.84 -34.50 -56.00
C ALA A 7 -11.59 -33.79 -55.44
N SER A 8 -10.88 -34.49 -54.53
CA SER A 8 -9.58 -34.14 -53.98
C SER A 8 -8.48 -34.41 -55.02
N ASN A 9 -7.48 -33.51 -55.11
CA ASN A 9 -6.24 -33.77 -55.84
C ASN A 9 -5.06 -33.07 -55.16
N HIS A 10 -4.11 -33.89 -54.70
CA HIS A 10 -2.73 -33.49 -54.47
C HIS A 10 -2.05 -33.23 -55.81
N MET A 11 -1.33 -32.11 -55.96
CA MET A 11 -0.52 -31.82 -57.14
C MET A 11 0.98 -31.87 -56.80
N LYS A 12 1.65 -32.71 -57.58
CA LYS A 12 3.09 -32.90 -57.71
C LYS A 12 3.75 -31.63 -58.25
N TYR A 13 4.92 -31.26 -57.71
CA TYR A 13 5.82 -30.34 -58.40
C TYR A 13 6.79 -31.12 -59.29
N SER A 14 6.84 -30.69 -60.54
CA SER A 14 7.67 -31.18 -61.62
C SER A 14 9.04 -30.50 -61.65
N ASN A 15 10.05 -31.28 -62.03
CA ASN A 15 11.44 -30.87 -62.28
C ASN A 15 11.54 -29.79 -63.36
N ILE A 16 12.32 -28.75 -63.09
CA ILE A 16 12.81 -27.80 -64.10
C ILE A 16 14.27 -28.16 -64.43
N SER A 17 14.49 -28.45 -65.71
CA SER A 17 15.79 -28.73 -66.33
C SER A 17 16.72 -27.53 -66.31
N TYR A 18 18.01 -27.77 -66.01
CA TYR A 18 19.11 -26.86 -66.32
C TYR A 18 19.83 -27.36 -67.58
N LYS A 19 20.03 -26.46 -68.56
CA LYS A 19 20.81 -26.71 -69.79
C LYS A 19 22.32 -26.73 -69.47
N PRO A 20 23.14 -27.59 -70.11
CA PRO A 20 24.59 -27.55 -69.99
C PRO A 20 25.21 -26.50 -70.94
N GLY A 21 26.08 -25.65 -70.38
CA GLY A 21 26.96 -24.75 -71.13
C GLY A 21 28.28 -25.44 -71.48
N ALA A 22 28.78 -25.15 -72.68
CA ALA A 22 29.89 -25.81 -73.37
C ALA A 22 31.27 -25.68 -72.68
N TYR A 23 32.05 -26.76 -72.74
CA TYR A 23 33.49 -26.79 -72.50
C TYR A 23 34.25 -26.40 -73.77
N PRO A 24 35.36 -25.65 -73.68
CA PRO A 24 36.47 -25.79 -74.62
C PRO A 24 37.45 -26.86 -74.11
N ASP A 25 37.77 -27.81 -74.98
CA ASP A 25 38.89 -28.74 -74.81
C ASP A 25 40.21 -27.95 -74.69
N ASN A 26 41.04 -28.30 -73.71
CA ASN A 26 42.48 -28.12 -73.78
C ASN A 26 43.16 -29.26 -73.02
N ASP A 27 43.72 -30.15 -73.82
CA ASP A 27 44.65 -31.23 -73.50
C ASP A 27 46.00 -30.62 -73.06
N TYR A 28 46.51 -30.93 -71.87
CA TYR A 28 47.95 -30.87 -71.54
C TYR A 28 48.26 -31.62 -70.24
N GLY A 29 48.99 -32.74 -70.38
CA GLY A 29 50.25 -33.01 -69.67
C GLY A 29 50.25 -32.99 -68.14
N GLY A 30 50.42 -34.18 -67.55
CA GLY A 30 50.73 -34.36 -66.13
C GLY A 30 51.95 -33.57 -65.68
N GLY A 31 51.73 -32.74 -64.67
CA GLY A 31 52.74 -32.13 -63.83
C GLY A 31 52.10 -31.88 -62.47
N THR A 32 52.65 -32.50 -61.42
CA THR A 32 52.28 -32.28 -60.01
C THR A 32 52.23 -30.78 -59.70
N PRO A 33 51.12 -30.23 -59.16
CA PRO A 33 51.15 -28.88 -58.63
C PRO A 33 51.88 -28.91 -57.27
N PRO A 34 52.69 -27.89 -56.96
CA PRO A 34 53.38 -27.79 -55.68
C PRO A 34 52.35 -27.55 -54.57
N ASN A 35 52.60 -28.13 -53.39
CA ASN A 35 51.91 -27.78 -52.15
C ASN A 35 52.04 -26.28 -51.91
N TYR A 36 51.01 -25.53 -52.25
CA TYR A 36 50.85 -24.14 -51.91
C TYR A 36 49.75 -24.05 -50.87
N HIS A 37 50.13 -24.07 -49.58
CA HIS A 37 49.28 -23.48 -48.56
C HIS A 37 49.36 -21.97 -48.76
N PRO A 38 48.30 -21.26 -49.20
CA PRO A 38 48.32 -19.83 -49.10
C PRO A 38 48.35 -19.53 -47.60
N ASN A 39 49.37 -18.82 -47.14
CA ASN A 39 49.26 -18.05 -45.91
C ASN A 39 48.05 -17.14 -46.12
N ARG A 40 46.86 -17.54 -45.65
CA ARG A 40 45.63 -16.79 -45.82
C ARG A 40 45.88 -15.43 -45.19
N THR A 41 45.98 -14.40 -46.02
CA THR A 41 46.20 -13.06 -45.49
C THR A 41 44.91 -12.62 -44.82
N ALA A 42 44.99 -11.75 -43.81
CA ALA A 42 43.80 -11.22 -43.13
C ALA A 42 42.79 -10.61 -44.13
N LEU A 43 43.28 -10.11 -45.27
CA LEU A 43 42.46 -9.56 -46.36
C LEU A 43 41.64 -10.63 -47.11
N ASP A 44 42.17 -11.84 -47.28
CA ASP A 44 41.45 -12.95 -47.94
C ASP A 44 40.30 -13.44 -47.07
N ILE A 45 40.51 -13.52 -45.75
CA ILE A 45 39.48 -13.93 -44.77
C ILE A 45 38.37 -12.88 -44.67
N ILE A 46 38.72 -11.59 -44.71
CA ILE A 46 37.74 -10.48 -44.71
C ILE A 46 36.93 -10.47 -46.02
N ALA A 47 37.55 -10.79 -47.15
CA ALA A 47 36.86 -10.84 -48.45
C ALA A 47 35.91 -12.05 -48.56
N GLU A 48 36.32 -13.22 -48.06
CA GLU A 48 35.51 -14.45 -47.97
C GLU A 48 34.27 -14.20 -47.11
N LEU A 49 34.45 -13.67 -45.89
CA LEU A 49 33.34 -13.33 -45.00
C LEU A 49 32.45 -12.21 -45.56
N GLY A 50 33.03 -11.18 -46.18
CA GLY A 50 32.26 -10.12 -46.82
C GLY A 50 31.36 -10.63 -47.96
N SER A 51 31.70 -11.77 -48.57
CA SER A 51 30.90 -12.41 -49.62
C SER A 51 29.82 -13.35 -49.08
N GLU A 52 30.03 -13.95 -47.91
CA GLU A 52 29.08 -14.86 -47.22
C GLU A 52 28.20 -14.15 -46.18
N SER A 53 28.56 -12.92 -45.78
CA SER A 53 27.86 -12.19 -44.75
C SER A 53 26.41 -11.88 -45.13
N ASN A 54 25.52 -12.10 -44.17
CA ASN A 54 24.12 -11.72 -44.32
C ASN A 54 23.89 -10.19 -44.23
N ALA A 55 24.94 -9.39 -44.02
CA ALA A 55 24.88 -7.93 -44.10
C ALA A 55 24.60 -7.48 -45.54
N HIS A 56 23.33 -7.16 -45.82
CA HIS A 56 22.80 -6.97 -47.17
C HIS A 56 23.57 -5.98 -48.05
N GLY A 57 24.08 -4.89 -47.46
CA GLY A 57 24.83 -3.89 -48.21
C GLY A 57 26.30 -4.25 -48.45
N LEU A 58 26.96 -4.90 -47.47
CA LEU A 58 28.38 -5.24 -47.56
C LEU A 58 28.63 -6.33 -48.62
N ALA A 59 27.79 -7.36 -48.67
CA ALA A 59 27.88 -8.43 -49.67
C ALA A 59 27.75 -7.89 -51.10
N LYS A 60 26.90 -6.88 -51.34
CA LYS A 60 26.74 -6.25 -52.67
C LYS A 60 27.90 -5.34 -53.06
N ILE A 61 28.61 -4.75 -52.10
CA ILE A 61 29.83 -3.97 -52.34
C ILE A 61 30.97 -4.90 -52.78
N VAL A 62 31.18 -6.01 -52.06
CA VAL A 62 32.22 -7.00 -52.36
C VAL A 62 31.95 -7.71 -53.69
N ALA A 63 30.69 -8.07 -53.99
CA ALA A 63 30.32 -8.77 -55.22
C ALA A 63 30.30 -7.89 -56.49
N SER A 64 30.31 -6.56 -56.38
CA SER A 64 30.21 -5.66 -57.55
C SER A 64 31.57 -5.46 -58.23
N ARG A 65 31.63 -5.54 -59.56
CA ARG A 65 32.86 -5.26 -60.35
C ARG A 65 32.97 -3.79 -60.78
N ASP A 66 31.83 -3.11 -61.00
CA ASP A 66 31.78 -1.71 -61.45
C ASP A 66 31.94 -0.69 -60.32
N THR A 67 32.82 0.31 -60.52
CA THR A 67 33.08 1.38 -59.55
C THR A 67 31.84 2.23 -59.22
N LYS A 68 31.01 2.54 -60.22
CA LYS A 68 29.76 3.30 -60.01
C LYS A 68 28.78 2.56 -59.09
N ARG A 69 28.66 1.23 -59.25
CA ARG A 69 27.77 0.39 -58.45
C ARG A 69 28.28 0.25 -57.01
N LYS A 70 29.60 0.15 -56.82
CA LYS A 70 30.23 0.17 -55.49
C LYS A 70 29.94 1.47 -54.74
N VAL A 71 30.03 2.61 -55.41
CA VAL A 71 29.73 3.93 -54.79
C VAL A 71 28.27 4.02 -54.35
N ILE A 72 27.32 3.56 -55.17
CA ILE A 72 25.88 3.57 -54.83
C ILE A 72 25.60 2.70 -53.59
N TRP A 73 26.11 1.46 -53.55
CA TRP A 73 25.90 0.58 -52.40
C TRP A 73 26.61 1.08 -51.14
N ALA A 74 27.80 1.68 -51.27
CA ALA A 74 28.51 2.30 -50.15
C ALA A 74 27.72 3.47 -49.55
N LEU A 75 27.12 4.34 -50.38
CA LEU A 75 26.27 5.43 -49.90
C LEU A 75 25.01 4.91 -49.18
N LEU A 76 24.36 3.87 -49.71
CA LEU A 76 23.19 3.25 -49.05
C LEU A 76 23.55 2.61 -47.70
N VAL A 77 24.71 1.96 -47.61
CA VAL A 77 25.22 1.40 -46.33
C VAL A 77 25.50 2.52 -45.32
N ILE A 78 26.11 3.62 -45.73
CA ILE A 78 26.38 4.77 -44.85
C ILE A 78 25.06 5.37 -44.37
N ILE A 79 24.08 5.59 -45.25
CA ILE A 79 22.76 6.11 -44.88
C ILE A 79 22.07 5.14 -43.90
N GLY A 80 22.03 3.84 -44.21
CA GLY A 80 21.44 2.83 -43.33
C GLY A 80 22.11 2.77 -41.96
N PHE A 81 23.44 2.84 -41.91
CA PHE A 81 24.20 2.87 -40.65
C PHE A 81 23.91 4.14 -39.84
N THR A 82 23.88 5.33 -40.48
CA THR A 82 23.54 6.59 -39.80
C THR A 82 22.10 6.58 -39.28
N ALA A 83 21.13 6.07 -40.04
CA ALA A 83 19.74 5.95 -39.61
C ALA A 83 19.61 4.94 -38.46
N ALA A 84 20.27 3.79 -38.54
CA ALA A 84 20.27 2.77 -37.49
C ALA A 84 20.87 3.31 -36.19
N THR A 85 22.03 3.97 -36.25
CA THR A 85 22.68 4.55 -35.06
C THR A 85 21.84 5.64 -34.42
N LEU A 86 21.19 6.51 -35.21
CA LEU A 86 20.25 7.50 -34.68
C LEU A 86 19.05 6.81 -34.01
N GLN A 87 18.40 5.85 -34.68
CA GLN A 87 17.25 5.14 -34.13
C GLN A 87 17.61 4.37 -32.84
N LEU A 88 18.75 3.68 -32.82
CA LEU A 88 19.25 3.00 -31.63
C LEU A 88 19.51 3.99 -30.48
N SER A 89 20.10 5.15 -30.79
CA SER A 89 20.33 6.19 -29.77
C SER A 89 19.02 6.70 -29.17
N LEU A 90 17.96 6.82 -29.97
CA LEU A 90 16.63 7.22 -29.51
C LEU A 90 15.97 6.12 -28.66
N LEU A 91 16.12 4.84 -29.04
CA LEU A 91 15.60 3.72 -28.26
C LEU A 91 16.30 3.60 -26.91
N VAL A 92 17.63 3.74 -26.87
CA VAL A 92 18.39 3.78 -25.62
C VAL A 92 17.96 4.97 -24.76
N ARG A 93 17.81 6.17 -25.34
CA ARG A 93 17.28 7.33 -24.60
C ARG A 93 15.87 7.09 -24.06
N LYS A 94 14.97 6.49 -24.85
CA LYS A 94 13.61 6.13 -24.43
C LYS A 94 13.63 5.14 -23.26
N TYR A 95 14.51 4.13 -23.32
CA TYR A 95 14.68 3.18 -22.22
C TYR A 95 15.21 3.85 -20.95
N LEU A 96 16.23 4.71 -21.07
CA LEU A 96 16.81 5.44 -19.95
C LEU A 96 15.92 6.57 -19.39
N GLN A 97 14.75 6.83 -19.99
CA GLN A 97 13.74 7.69 -19.38
C GLN A 97 12.95 6.99 -18.26
N PHE A 98 13.08 5.66 -18.11
CA PHE A 98 12.42 4.86 -17.08
C PHE A 98 10.91 5.17 -16.92
N GLN A 99 10.21 5.34 -18.05
CA GLN A 99 8.78 5.66 -18.04
C GLN A 99 7.96 4.55 -17.37
N VAL A 100 6.93 4.95 -16.62
CA VAL A 100 6.04 4.07 -15.86
C VAL A 100 4.61 4.24 -16.34
N VAL A 101 3.88 3.13 -16.44
CA VAL A 101 2.42 3.10 -16.64
C VAL A 101 1.74 2.55 -15.39
N GLU A 102 0.55 3.06 -15.09
CA GLU A 102 -0.28 2.60 -13.98
C GLU A 102 -1.48 1.83 -14.52
N LEU A 103 -1.69 0.61 -14.03
CA LEU A 103 -2.83 -0.22 -14.34
C LEU A 103 -3.74 -0.33 -13.11
N SER A 104 -5.04 -0.18 -13.33
CA SER A 104 -6.06 -0.42 -12.31
C SER A 104 -6.78 -1.72 -12.61
N GLU A 105 -6.71 -2.68 -11.68
CA GLU A 105 -7.42 -3.96 -11.79
C GLU A 105 -8.29 -4.17 -10.56
N ILE A 106 -9.49 -4.71 -10.76
CA ILE A 106 -10.32 -5.19 -9.65
C ILE A 106 -10.03 -6.67 -9.52
N LYS A 107 -9.50 -7.06 -8.35
CA LYS A 107 -9.17 -8.45 -8.05
C LYS A 107 -10.14 -9.01 -7.02
N ASP A 108 -10.83 -10.06 -7.41
CA ASP A 108 -11.74 -10.79 -6.53
C ASP A 108 -10.99 -11.82 -5.68
N SER A 109 -11.49 -12.05 -4.46
CA SER A 109 -11.01 -13.11 -3.55
C SER A 109 -9.55 -12.99 -3.08
N MET A 110 -8.97 -11.78 -3.10
CA MET A 110 -7.72 -11.54 -2.37
C MET A 110 -8.01 -11.41 -0.87
N PRO A 111 -7.22 -12.06 0.02
CA PRO A 111 -7.37 -11.87 1.45
C PRO A 111 -7.03 -10.42 1.80
N VAL A 112 -8.00 -9.71 2.38
CA VAL A 112 -7.85 -8.31 2.79
C VAL A 112 -7.58 -8.27 4.28
N GLU A 113 -6.50 -7.57 4.68
CA GLU A 113 -6.28 -7.24 6.08
C GLU A 113 -7.38 -6.27 6.54
N TYR A 114 -8.06 -6.60 7.64
CA TYR A 114 -8.97 -5.68 8.30
C TYR A 114 -8.19 -4.44 8.76
N PRO A 115 -8.70 -3.22 8.56
CA PRO A 115 -7.99 -2.00 8.92
C PRO A 115 -7.72 -1.89 10.43
N SER A 116 -6.85 -0.97 10.80
CA SER A 116 -6.84 -0.42 12.16
C SER A 116 -7.95 0.62 12.30
N VAL A 117 -8.67 0.56 13.42
CA VAL A 117 -9.78 1.47 13.74
C VAL A 117 -9.45 2.19 15.04
N THR A 118 -9.12 3.47 14.96
CA THR A 118 -8.87 4.34 16.11
C THR A 118 -10.10 5.15 16.45
N ILE A 119 -10.43 5.21 17.74
CA ILE A 119 -11.57 5.92 18.28
C ILE A 119 -11.07 6.81 19.43
N CYS A 120 -11.41 8.08 19.38
CA CYS A 120 -11.17 9.02 20.47
C CYS A 120 -12.48 9.68 20.89
N ASN A 121 -12.63 10.05 22.16
CA ASN A 121 -13.74 10.93 22.54
C ASN A 121 -13.49 12.32 21.94
N THR A 122 -14.53 12.94 21.40
CA THR A 122 -14.47 14.34 20.93
C THR A 122 -14.27 15.31 22.08
N GLU A 123 -14.81 14.97 23.25
CA GLU A 123 -14.51 15.65 24.52
C GLU A 123 -13.35 14.92 25.21
N PRO A 124 -12.15 15.54 25.32
CA PRO A 124 -10.96 14.84 25.81
C PRO A 124 -11.01 14.57 27.32
N ILE A 125 -11.78 15.36 28.06
CA ILE A 125 -11.81 15.39 29.52
C ILE A 125 -13.12 14.82 30.05
N SER A 126 -13.03 13.84 30.96
CA SER A 126 -14.19 13.34 31.71
C SER A 126 -14.48 14.22 32.92
N LEU A 127 -15.62 14.91 32.90
CA LEU A 127 -16.08 15.75 34.01
C LEU A 127 -16.34 14.93 35.27
N ARG A 128 -16.84 13.70 35.13
CA ARG A 128 -17.00 12.76 36.22
C ARG A 128 -15.69 12.39 36.89
N LYS A 129 -14.63 12.14 36.10
CA LYS A 129 -13.28 11.88 36.66
C LYS A 129 -12.72 13.12 37.35
N ILE A 130 -12.93 14.31 36.79
CA ILE A 130 -12.60 15.57 37.46
C ILE A 130 -13.31 15.67 38.81
N ARG A 131 -14.64 15.48 38.86
CA ARG A 131 -15.42 15.60 40.11
C ARG A 131 -14.95 14.61 41.18
N LYS A 132 -14.64 13.37 40.78
CA LYS A 132 -14.06 12.35 41.67
C LYS A 132 -12.64 12.70 42.14
N SER A 133 -11.86 13.41 41.33
CA SER A 133 -10.52 13.89 41.71
C SER A 133 -10.60 15.11 42.65
N VAL A 134 -11.50 16.05 42.36
CA VAL A 134 -11.76 17.29 43.10
C VAL A 134 -12.21 17.05 44.54
N THR A 135 -13.04 16.03 44.73
CA THR A 135 -13.59 15.66 46.04
C THR A 135 -12.60 14.91 46.94
N LYS A 136 -11.47 14.43 46.40
CA LYS A 136 -10.44 13.67 47.13
C LYS A 136 -9.19 14.49 47.49
N ASP A 137 -9.29 15.81 47.47
CA ASP A 137 -8.18 16.76 47.75
C ASP A 137 -6.97 16.70 46.80
N LYS A 138 -7.06 15.95 45.69
CA LYS A 138 -5.97 15.79 44.71
C LYS A 138 -5.98 16.79 43.55
N SER A 139 -6.99 17.67 43.46
CA SER A 139 -7.13 18.59 42.32
C SER A 139 -6.67 20.02 42.63
N GLU A 140 -5.75 20.19 43.59
CA GLU A 140 -5.20 21.51 43.89
C GLU A 140 -4.47 22.08 42.67
N GLU A 141 -3.66 21.27 41.99
CA GLU A 141 -2.97 21.63 40.74
C GLU A 141 -3.94 22.10 39.65
N LEU A 142 -5.03 21.35 39.39
CA LEU A 142 -6.05 21.75 38.41
C LEU A 142 -6.68 23.11 38.74
N ARG A 143 -7.07 23.31 40.01
CA ARG A 143 -7.67 24.58 40.45
C ARG A 143 -6.67 25.72 40.44
N ASN A 144 -5.40 25.44 40.71
CA ASN A 144 -4.32 26.40 40.65
C ASN A 144 -4.06 26.80 39.19
N TRP A 145 -4.03 25.84 38.27
CA TRP A 145 -3.83 26.09 36.85
C TRP A 145 -4.92 27.00 36.28
N VAL A 146 -6.19 26.71 36.56
CA VAL A 146 -7.31 27.55 36.11
C VAL A 146 -7.20 28.96 36.70
N ARG A 147 -6.89 29.09 38.00
CA ARG A 147 -6.67 30.39 38.64
C ARG A 147 -5.48 31.16 38.05
N PHE A 148 -4.45 30.44 37.62
CA PHE A 148 -3.27 31.00 36.99
C PHE A 148 -3.61 31.58 35.62
N ILE A 149 -4.23 30.79 34.72
CA ILE A 149 -4.58 31.28 33.38
C ILE A 149 -5.57 32.45 33.41
N ASP A 150 -6.54 32.46 34.35
CA ASP A 150 -7.48 33.56 34.53
C ASP A 150 -6.83 34.81 35.16
N GLY A 151 -5.74 34.62 35.90
CA GLY A 151 -5.05 35.67 36.65
C GLY A 151 -3.99 36.43 35.87
N PHE A 152 -3.55 35.93 34.71
CA PHE A 152 -2.43 36.49 33.93
C PHE A 152 -2.80 36.73 32.46
N ARG A 153 -2.00 37.55 31.76
CA ARG A 153 -2.19 37.80 30.33
C ARG A 153 -1.06 37.18 29.52
N PHE A 154 -1.42 36.64 28.36
CA PHE A 154 -0.49 35.98 27.44
C PHE A 154 -0.70 36.53 26.02
N GLU A 155 0.31 36.36 25.16
CA GLU A 155 0.22 36.74 23.75
C GLU A 155 -0.79 35.82 23.03
N GLN A 156 -0.65 34.49 23.18
CA GLN A 156 -1.54 33.47 22.59
C GLN A 156 -2.63 33.00 23.56
N MET A 157 -3.61 33.86 23.86
CA MET A 157 -4.65 33.49 24.85
C MET A 157 -5.54 32.32 24.41
N SER A 158 -5.80 32.17 23.11
CA SER A 158 -6.60 31.06 22.58
C SER A 158 -5.94 29.70 22.84
N PHE A 159 -4.62 29.63 22.75
CA PHE A 159 -3.85 28.43 23.07
C PHE A 159 -3.85 28.14 24.56
N ILE A 160 -3.56 29.12 25.42
CA ILE A 160 -3.48 28.92 26.88
C ILE A 160 -4.81 28.41 27.47
N HIS A 161 -5.94 28.81 26.88
CA HIS A 161 -7.27 28.35 27.29
C HIS A 161 -7.68 27.02 26.62
N SER A 162 -6.79 26.40 25.85
CA SER A 162 -7.07 25.16 25.12
C SER A 162 -6.71 23.90 25.94
N ILE A 163 -7.28 22.77 25.52
CA ILE A 163 -6.95 21.45 26.08
C ILE A 163 -5.48 21.06 25.84
N ARG A 164 -4.85 21.63 24.80
CA ARG A 164 -3.44 21.38 24.51
C ARG A 164 -2.54 22.03 25.56
N ALA A 165 -2.77 23.30 25.88
CA ALA A 165 -2.03 23.96 26.96
C ALA A 165 -2.22 23.24 28.29
N PHE A 166 -3.44 22.76 28.56
CA PHE A 166 -3.72 21.92 29.73
C PHE A 166 -2.83 20.67 29.76
N TYR A 167 -2.74 19.92 28.65
CA TYR A 167 -1.88 18.74 28.57
C TYR A 167 -0.39 19.08 28.69
N GLU A 168 0.06 20.11 27.99
CA GLU A 168 1.48 20.50 27.97
C GLU A 168 2.01 20.93 29.35
N ASN A 169 1.16 21.46 30.22
CA ASN A 169 1.54 21.94 31.55
C ASN A 169 1.28 20.96 32.70
N LEU A 170 0.30 20.06 32.55
CA LEU A 170 -0.10 19.12 33.63
C LEU A 170 0.23 17.66 33.32
N GLY A 171 0.66 17.35 32.10
CA GLY A 171 1.25 16.06 31.70
C GLY A 171 0.44 14.83 32.11
N GLU A 172 0.92 14.10 33.13
CA GLU A 172 0.34 12.84 33.61
C GLU A 172 -1.09 12.99 34.18
N GLU A 173 -1.46 14.17 34.71
CA GLU A 173 -2.83 14.38 35.17
C GLU A 173 -3.84 14.39 34.01
N ALA A 174 -3.45 14.89 32.83
CA ALA A 174 -4.30 14.87 31.64
C ALA A 174 -4.66 13.44 31.22
N LYS A 175 -3.69 12.50 31.29
CA LYS A 175 -3.93 11.08 31.01
C LYS A 175 -4.91 10.45 32.00
N LYS A 176 -4.89 10.85 33.27
CA LYS A 176 -5.74 10.30 34.33
C LYS A 176 -7.19 10.78 34.23
N ILE A 177 -7.40 12.05 33.88
CA ILE A 177 -8.75 12.64 33.77
C ILE A 177 -9.41 12.37 32.41
N SER A 178 -8.65 11.96 31.41
CA SER A 178 -9.17 11.56 30.10
C SER A 178 -10.08 10.34 30.21
N HIS A 179 -10.98 10.17 29.24
CA HIS A 179 -11.85 8.99 29.16
C HIS A 179 -11.04 7.68 29.02
N ASP A 180 -11.52 6.61 29.66
CA ASP A 180 -11.00 5.26 29.46
C ASP A 180 -11.98 4.44 28.63
N LEU A 181 -11.49 3.57 27.74
CA LEU A 181 -12.35 2.71 26.94
C LEU A 181 -13.22 1.79 27.79
N LYS A 182 -12.75 1.38 28.97
CA LYS A 182 -13.52 0.52 29.90
C LYS A 182 -14.81 1.20 30.38
N ASP A 183 -14.83 2.53 30.44
CA ASP A 183 -15.98 3.32 30.91
C ASP A 183 -16.90 3.67 29.73
N MET A 184 -16.34 3.80 28.51
CA MET A 184 -17.08 4.13 27.30
C MET A 184 -17.66 2.90 26.56
N LEU A 185 -16.96 1.77 26.55
CA LEU A 185 -17.32 0.60 25.74
C LEU A 185 -18.39 -0.23 26.43
N ILE A 186 -19.63 -0.14 25.95
CA ILE A 186 -20.76 -0.93 26.47
C ILE A 186 -20.76 -2.33 25.87
N HIS A 187 -20.55 -2.42 24.55
CA HIS A 187 -20.61 -3.70 23.84
C HIS A 187 -19.70 -3.70 22.61
N CYS A 188 -19.06 -4.85 22.35
CA CYS A 188 -18.11 -5.03 21.26
C CYS A 188 -18.31 -6.40 20.62
N ARG A 189 -18.48 -6.42 19.29
CA ARG A 189 -18.43 -7.65 18.49
C ARG A 189 -17.54 -7.46 17.29
N PHE A 190 -16.74 -8.46 16.96
CA PHE A 190 -15.95 -8.52 15.73
C PHE A 190 -16.14 -9.89 15.10
N ASN A 191 -16.50 -9.94 13.82
CA ASN A 191 -16.74 -11.20 13.11
C ASN A 191 -17.68 -12.15 13.89
N ARG A 192 -18.79 -11.60 14.41
CA ARG A 192 -19.80 -12.25 15.27
C ARG A 192 -19.34 -12.72 16.65
N GLU A 193 -18.06 -12.65 16.97
CA GLU A 193 -17.50 -12.99 18.27
C GLU A 193 -17.44 -11.78 19.21
N LEU A 194 -17.52 -12.02 20.51
CA LEU A 194 -17.40 -10.96 21.51
C LEU A 194 -15.95 -10.50 21.61
N CYS A 195 -15.74 -9.18 21.53
CA CYS A 195 -14.46 -8.54 21.81
C CYS A 195 -14.49 -7.76 23.12
N SER A 196 -13.31 -7.39 23.62
CA SER A 196 -13.16 -6.66 24.87
C SER A 196 -12.14 -5.53 24.73
N VAL A 197 -12.01 -4.72 25.78
CA VAL A 197 -11.00 -3.66 25.88
C VAL A 197 -9.57 -4.17 25.62
N LYS A 198 -9.29 -5.45 25.89
CA LYS A 198 -7.97 -6.08 25.65
C LYS A 198 -7.58 -6.17 24.17
N ASN A 199 -8.56 -6.08 23.27
CA ASN A 199 -8.33 -6.09 21.83
C ASN A 199 -7.93 -4.72 21.27
N PHE A 200 -7.90 -3.69 22.13
CA PHE A 200 -7.55 -2.33 21.78
C PHE A 200 -6.20 -1.96 22.36
N THR A 201 -5.47 -1.15 21.63
CA THR A 201 -4.24 -0.50 22.07
C THR A 201 -4.55 0.95 22.40
N THR A 202 -3.93 1.49 23.45
CA THR A 202 -4.13 2.89 23.85
C THR A 202 -3.01 3.74 23.30
N SER A 203 -3.35 4.88 22.70
CA SER A 203 -2.43 5.91 22.23
C SER A 203 -2.88 7.26 22.79
N PHE A 204 -1.95 8.18 22.97
CA PHE A 204 -2.25 9.52 23.47
C PHE A 204 -2.11 10.55 22.34
N ASP A 205 -3.10 11.43 22.19
CA ASP A 205 -3.13 12.54 21.24
C ASP A 205 -3.29 13.87 21.98
N GLY A 206 -2.58 14.93 21.57
CA GLY A 206 -2.64 16.22 22.29
C GLY A 206 -3.99 16.94 22.20
N ASN A 207 -4.82 16.64 21.20
CA ASN A 207 -6.14 17.25 21.03
C ASN A 207 -7.27 16.39 21.59
N TYR A 208 -7.13 15.06 21.56
CA TYR A 208 -8.18 14.11 21.94
C TYR A 208 -7.84 13.23 23.16
N PHE A 209 -6.65 13.40 23.72
CA PHE A 209 -6.11 12.62 24.85
C PHE A 209 -6.11 11.11 24.57
N ASN A 210 -6.74 10.30 25.43
CA ASN A 210 -6.70 8.85 25.28
C ASN A 210 -7.54 8.41 24.08
N CYS A 211 -6.86 7.88 23.07
CA CYS A 211 -7.44 7.24 21.90
C CYS A 211 -7.21 5.73 21.93
N PHE A 212 -8.13 4.97 21.34
CA PHE A 212 -8.13 3.51 21.38
C PHE A 212 -8.16 2.92 19.98
N THR A 213 -7.19 2.08 19.67
CA THR A 213 -7.04 1.49 18.33
C THR A 213 -7.28 -0.01 18.37
N PHE A 214 -8.36 -0.44 17.73
CA PHE A 214 -8.59 -1.84 17.38
C PHE A 214 -7.61 -2.23 16.27
N ASN A 215 -7.03 -3.43 16.37
CA ASN A 215 -6.01 -3.91 15.44
C ASN A 215 -4.78 -2.96 15.33
N GLY A 216 -4.33 -2.39 16.44
CA GLY A 216 -3.24 -1.39 16.48
C GLY A 216 -1.80 -1.93 16.32
N GLY A 217 -1.60 -3.05 15.62
CA GLY A 217 -0.25 -3.50 15.22
C GLY A 217 0.56 -4.33 16.22
N HIS A 218 0.11 -4.52 17.46
CA HIS A 218 0.70 -5.48 18.41
C HIS A 218 0.10 -6.90 18.34
N ILE A 219 -0.92 -7.10 17.49
CA ILE A 219 -1.55 -8.40 17.30
C ILE A 219 -0.62 -9.22 16.39
N LYS A 220 -0.02 -10.29 16.94
CA LYS A 220 0.98 -11.15 16.27
C LYS A 220 0.52 -11.83 14.97
N LYS A 221 -0.71 -11.59 14.52
CA LYS A 221 -1.31 -12.18 13.32
C LYS A 221 -2.11 -11.12 12.58
N ASN A 222 -1.92 -11.03 11.28
CA ASN A 222 -2.75 -10.21 10.40
C ASN A 222 -4.20 -10.68 10.52
N LEU A 223 -5.10 -9.74 10.84
CA LEU A 223 -6.54 -10.01 10.91
C LEU A 223 -7.10 -9.98 9.49
N GLU A 224 -7.12 -11.14 8.84
CA GLU A 224 -7.70 -11.27 7.49
C GLU A 224 -9.23 -11.37 7.55
N MET A 225 -9.90 -10.85 6.53
CA MET A 225 -11.35 -10.84 6.42
C MET A 225 -11.83 -11.64 5.21
N HIS A 226 -12.79 -12.53 5.47
CA HIS A 226 -13.42 -13.39 4.45
C HIS A 226 -14.92 -13.14 4.31
N GLY A 227 -15.48 -12.21 5.09
CA GLY A 227 -16.92 -11.91 5.10
C GLY A 227 -17.17 -10.41 4.96
N THR A 228 -18.23 -10.07 4.24
CA THR A 228 -18.69 -8.70 4.05
C THR A 228 -19.86 -8.37 4.96
N GLY A 229 -20.17 -7.08 5.08
CA GLY A 229 -21.34 -6.58 5.79
C GLY A 229 -21.17 -6.42 7.31
N PRO A 230 -22.13 -5.73 7.96
CA PRO A 230 -21.97 -5.25 9.35
C PRO A 230 -21.72 -6.35 10.39
N GLU A 231 -22.36 -7.51 10.25
CA GLU A 231 -22.23 -8.63 11.22
C GLU A 231 -20.85 -9.29 11.21
N ASN A 232 -20.14 -9.21 10.08
CA ASN A 232 -18.79 -9.76 9.93
C ASN A 232 -17.72 -8.70 10.24
N GLY A 233 -18.08 -7.42 10.38
CA GLY A 233 -17.20 -6.32 10.75
C GLY A 233 -17.07 -6.12 12.26
N LEU A 234 -16.56 -4.95 12.64
CA LEU A 234 -16.50 -4.46 14.02
C LEU A 234 -17.78 -3.70 14.35
N SER A 235 -18.52 -4.13 15.36
CA SER A 235 -19.72 -3.48 15.87
C SER A 235 -19.51 -3.07 17.32
N LEU A 236 -19.65 -1.78 17.61
CA LEU A 236 -19.44 -1.18 18.91
C LEU A 236 -20.70 -0.45 19.36
N ILE A 237 -21.02 -0.56 20.64
CA ILE A 237 -21.92 0.37 21.33
C ILE A 237 -21.06 1.13 22.32
N ILE A 238 -21.04 2.45 22.14
CA ILE A 238 -20.19 3.36 22.91
C ILE A 238 -21.09 4.33 23.66
N SER A 239 -20.74 4.55 24.92
CA SER A 239 -21.23 5.62 25.77
C SER A 239 -20.27 6.79 25.70
N VAL A 240 -20.75 7.93 25.24
CA VAL A 240 -20.13 9.23 25.48
C VAL A 240 -20.72 9.81 26.76
N GLU A 241 -19.88 10.46 27.55
CA GLU A 241 -20.31 11.15 28.75
C GLU A 241 -21.08 12.40 28.34
N LYS A 242 -22.19 12.67 29.03
CA LYS A 242 -22.90 13.94 28.91
C LYS A 242 -23.12 14.49 30.31
N ASP A 243 -22.11 15.19 30.80
CA ASP A 243 -22.21 16.02 31.99
C ASP A 243 -22.32 17.48 31.52
N ASP A 244 -23.52 18.03 31.50
CA ASP A 244 -23.70 19.46 31.20
C ASP A 244 -23.24 20.26 32.43
N PRO A 245 -22.14 21.04 32.35
CA PRO A 245 -21.75 21.93 33.43
C PRO A 245 -22.82 23.02 33.60
N LEU A 246 -22.87 23.64 34.78
CA LEU A 246 -23.76 24.80 34.98
C LEU A 246 -23.43 25.89 33.94
N PRO A 247 -24.43 26.55 33.34
CA PRO A 247 -24.18 27.58 32.34
C PRO A 247 -23.17 28.63 32.81
N GLY A 248 -22.12 28.86 32.02
CA GLY A 248 -21.05 29.82 32.32
C GLY A 248 -19.95 29.33 33.27
N THR A 249 -19.96 28.05 33.66
CA THR A 249 -18.92 27.49 34.57
C THR A 249 -17.78 26.76 33.86
N TYR A 250 -17.99 26.31 32.63
CA TYR A 250 -17.01 25.58 31.82
C TYR A 250 -17.33 25.73 30.33
N GLY A 251 -16.33 25.56 29.48
CA GLY A 251 -16.48 25.62 28.02
C GLY A 251 -16.38 27.04 27.49
N ILE A 252 -15.15 27.50 27.22
CA ILE A 252 -14.93 28.73 26.47
C ILE A 252 -15.11 28.39 24.99
N TYR A 253 -16.01 29.09 24.31
CA TYR A 253 -16.17 28.93 22.88
C TYR A 253 -14.90 29.41 22.17
N ASN A 254 -14.08 28.47 21.73
CA ASN A 254 -12.92 28.74 20.92
C ASN A 254 -13.37 29.04 19.48
N PHE A 255 -13.27 30.31 19.07
CA PHE A 255 -13.63 30.77 17.72
C PHE A 255 -12.61 30.37 16.65
N GLU A 256 -11.42 29.92 17.04
CA GLU A 256 -10.35 29.50 16.13
C GLU A 256 -10.41 28.00 15.80
N ASN A 257 -11.24 27.23 16.50
CA ASN A 257 -11.38 25.79 16.28
C ASN A 257 -12.83 25.40 15.96
N ASN A 258 -13.01 24.79 14.80
CA ASN A 258 -14.33 24.42 14.27
C ASN A 258 -14.83 23.03 14.71
N ILE A 259 -14.01 22.27 15.46
CA ILE A 259 -14.26 20.85 15.79
C ILE A 259 -14.43 20.64 17.31
N LEU A 260 -13.79 21.47 18.15
CA LEU A 260 -13.77 21.33 19.62
C LEU A 260 -15.13 21.45 20.35
N HIS A 261 -16.24 21.69 19.64
CA HIS A 261 -17.57 21.94 20.21
C HIS A 261 -18.62 20.88 19.85
N SER A 262 -18.18 19.72 19.33
CA SER A 262 -19.07 18.61 18.97
C SER A 262 -19.03 17.51 20.03
N ALA A 263 -20.18 16.87 20.28
CA ALA A 263 -20.28 15.66 21.10
C ALA A 263 -20.34 14.39 20.22
N GLY A 264 -19.68 13.33 20.67
CA GLY A 264 -19.59 12.06 19.95
C GLY A 264 -18.19 11.46 20.02
N VAL A 265 -17.86 10.62 19.03
CA VAL A 265 -16.50 10.04 18.93
C VAL A 265 -15.87 10.36 17.58
N ARG A 266 -14.56 10.62 17.60
CA ARG A 266 -13.73 10.83 16.42
C ARG A 266 -13.21 9.47 15.94
N LEU A 267 -13.57 9.08 14.73
CA LEU A 267 -13.21 7.80 14.12
C LEU A 267 -12.12 7.96 13.06
N VAL A 268 -11.05 7.17 13.15
CA VAL A 268 -10.02 7.05 12.11
C VAL A 268 -9.91 5.60 11.66
N VAL A 269 -10.11 5.36 10.36
CA VAL A 269 -9.81 4.09 9.71
C VAL A 269 -8.54 4.25 8.89
N HIS A 270 -7.54 3.41 9.16
CA HIS A 270 -6.20 3.49 8.56
C HIS A 270 -5.57 2.12 8.35
N ALA A 271 -4.46 2.08 7.59
CA ALA A 271 -3.74 0.85 7.29
C ALA A 271 -3.23 0.16 8.57
N PRO A 272 -3.28 -1.18 8.65
CA PRO A 272 -2.80 -1.92 9.82
C PRO A 272 -1.37 -1.55 10.21
N GLY A 273 -1.17 -1.18 11.48
CA GLY A 273 0.14 -0.81 12.02
C GLY A 273 0.70 0.53 11.54
N SER A 274 -0.08 1.35 10.80
CA SER A 274 0.25 2.75 10.53
C SER A 274 -0.15 3.67 11.69
N MET A 275 0.41 4.86 11.74
CA MET A 275 0.08 5.85 12.78
C MET A 275 -1.29 6.50 12.49
N PRO A 276 -2.21 6.56 13.47
CA PRO A 276 -3.47 7.30 13.32
C PRO A 276 -3.24 8.81 13.43
N SER A 277 -4.03 9.60 12.68
CA SER A 277 -4.20 11.04 12.91
C SER A 277 -5.68 11.37 13.05
N PRO A 278 -6.19 11.51 14.29
CA PRO A 278 -7.57 11.93 14.55
C PRO A 278 -7.91 13.34 14.06
N VAL A 279 -6.93 14.25 14.07
CA VAL A 279 -7.10 15.63 13.61
C VAL A 279 -7.33 15.66 12.10
N ASP A 280 -6.41 15.07 11.33
CA ASP A 280 -6.39 15.20 9.87
C ASP A 280 -7.29 14.20 9.14
N HIS A 281 -7.38 12.96 9.64
CA HIS A 281 -8.07 11.85 8.96
C HIS A 281 -9.32 11.35 9.68
N GLY A 282 -9.70 12.01 10.78
CA GLY A 282 -10.85 11.64 11.61
C GLY A 282 -12.19 12.10 11.03
N ILE A 283 -13.23 11.31 11.30
CA ILE A 283 -14.63 11.59 10.96
C ILE A 283 -15.45 11.56 12.25
N ASP A 284 -16.38 12.49 12.42
CA ASP A 284 -17.22 12.58 13.62
C ASP A 284 -18.41 11.61 13.56
N ILE A 285 -18.60 10.85 14.63
CA ILE A 285 -19.70 9.91 14.80
C ILE A 285 -20.59 10.43 15.94
N PRO A 286 -21.81 10.91 15.63
CA PRO A 286 -22.68 11.54 16.61
C PRO A 286 -23.40 10.52 17.51
N PRO A 287 -23.76 10.90 18.75
CA PRO A 287 -24.66 10.14 19.60
C PRO A 287 -26.11 10.13 19.06
N GLY A 288 -26.85 9.07 19.39
CA GLY A 288 -28.26 8.91 19.00
C GLY A 288 -28.47 8.33 17.60
N TYR A 289 -27.39 7.82 17.00
CA TYR A 289 -27.40 7.18 15.69
C TYR A 289 -26.66 5.85 15.72
N SER A 290 -27.10 4.96 14.83
CA SER A 290 -26.34 3.79 14.39
C SER A 290 -25.62 4.17 13.11
N SER A 291 -24.31 4.33 13.23
CA SER A 291 -23.43 4.73 12.14
C SER A 291 -22.82 3.49 11.52
N SER A 292 -23.07 3.29 10.23
CA SER A 292 -22.53 2.20 9.44
C SER A 292 -21.50 2.75 8.46
N VAL A 293 -20.25 2.34 8.66
CA VAL A 293 -19.07 2.72 7.88
C VAL A 293 -18.70 1.55 6.97
N GLY A 294 -19.08 1.67 5.70
CA GLY A 294 -18.70 0.72 4.65
C GLY A 294 -17.30 1.03 4.15
N LEU A 295 -16.51 -0.01 3.94
CA LEU A 295 -15.13 0.10 3.51
C LEU A 295 -14.89 -0.66 2.21
N LYS A 296 -14.12 -0.04 1.30
CA LYS A 296 -13.57 -0.70 0.11
C LYS A 296 -12.06 -0.60 0.11
N ALA A 297 -11.39 -1.75 0.05
CA ALA A 297 -9.94 -1.82 0.10
C ALA A 297 -9.32 -1.46 -1.26
N VAL A 298 -8.27 -0.66 -1.21
CA VAL A 298 -7.49 -0.22 -2.37
C VAL A 298 -6.03 -0.50 -2.09
N LEU A 299 -5.38 -1.25 -2.98
CA LEU A 299 -3.96 -1.58 -2.88
C LEU A 299 -3.17 -0.75 -3.88
N HIS A 300 -2.17 -0.03 -3.42
CA HIS A 300 -1.24 0.70 -4.26
C HIS A 300 0.10 -0.04 -4.29
N SER A 301 0.53 -0.46 -5.49
CA SER A 301 1.82 -1.08 -5.76
C SER A 301 2.66 -0.16 -6.64
N ARG A 302 3.73 0.39 -6.07
CA ARG A 302 4.62 1.37 -6.70
C ARG A 302 5.99 0.76 -6.99
N LEU A 303 6.68 1.29 -8.00
CA LEU A 303 8.01 0.81 -8.34
C LEU A 303 9.11 1.58 -7.60
N PRO A 304 10.17 0.89 -7.15
CA PRO A 304 11.34 1.53 -6.57
C PRO A 304 12.23 2.15 -7.65
N GLU A 305 13.34 2.74 -7.24
CA GLU A 305 14.37 3.29 -8.12
C GLU A 305 14.89 2.19 -9.08
N PRO A 306 15.11 2.47 -10.38
CA PRO A 306 15.11 3.77 -11.07
C PRO A 306 13.76 4.27 -11.63
N TYR A 307 12.68 3.48 -11.49
CA TYR A 307 11.37 3.81 -12.08
C TYR A 307 10.52 4.72 -11.18
N GLY A 308 10.74 4.66 -9.87
CA GLY A 308 10.12 5.52 -8.87
C GLY A 308 11.05 5.73 -7.68
N ASN A 309 10.50 6.20 -6.55
CA ASN A 309 11.27 6.47 -5.34
C ASN A 309 10.59 5.89 -4.09
N CYS A 310 9.73 4.88 -4.25
CA CYS A 310 9.02 4.30 -3.12
C CYS A 310 10.00 3.62 -2.13
N SER A 311 9.62 3.57 -0.85
CA SER A 311 10.45 2.99 0.21
C SER A 311 9.67 2.03 1.10
N GLU A 312 10.21 0.84 1.29
CA GLU A 312 9.71 -0.11 2.28
C GLU A 312 10.46 0.09 3.60
N GLY A 313 9.71 0.35 4.68
CA GLY A 313 10.34 0.65 5.96
C GLY A 313 9.37 0.84 7.12
N THR A 314 9.94 1.05 8.29
CA THR A 314 9.22 1.39 9.53
C THR A 314 9.64 2.76 10.01
N LEU A 315 8.67 3.54 10.49
CA LEU A 315 8.91 4.84 11.12
C LEU A 315 9.07 4.64 12.64
N GLN A 316 10.03 5.35 13.22
CA GLN A 316 10.25 5.36 14.66
C GLN A 316 9.61 6.62 15.27
N GLY A 317 8.49 6.44 15.97
CA GLY A 317 7.95 7.39 16.93
C GLY A 317 8.09 6.83 18.35
N MET A 318 7.13 7.13 19.24
CA MET A 318 6.98 6.44 20.53
C MET A 318 6.88 4.90 20.38
N HIS A 319 6.22 4.48 19.30
CA HIS A 319 6.17 3.09 18.86
C HIS A 319 6.71 2.96 17.43
N LYS A 320 6.98 1.73 16.99
CA LYS A 320 7.33 1.45 15.60
C LYS A 320 6.04 1.36 14.78
N TYR A 321 5.95 2.16 13.73
CA TYR A 321 4.82 2.17 12.79
C TYR A 321 5.28 1.75 11.40
N ARG A 322 4.37 1.19 10.59
CA ARG A 322 4.60 1.04 9.14
C ARG A 322 4.77 2.41 8.50
N ASN A 323 5.68 2.51 7.54
CA ASN A 323 5.92 3.76 6.84
C ASN A 323 4.69 4.20 6.04
N THR A 324 4.29 5.46 6.25
CA THR A 324 3.35 6.16 5.38
C THR A 324 3.90 7.54 5.11
N PHE A 325 3.61 8.07 3.92
CA PHE A 325 4.10 9.40 3.53
C PHE A 325 3.68 10.47 4.54
N PHE A 326 2.40 10.43 4.97
CA PHE A 326 1.86 11.35 5.96
C PHE A 326 2.56 11.25 7.32
N ALA A 327 2.73 10.05 7.88
CA ALA A 327 3.36 9.88 9.19
C ALA A 327 4.83 10.31 9.17
N CYS A 328 5.55 10.05 8.08
CA CYS A 328 6.92 10.52 7.89
C CYS A 328 6.99 12.05 7.94
N LEU A 329 6.09 12.74 7.23
CA LEU A 329 6.04 14.20 7.22
C LEU A 329 5.71 14.78 8.59
N GLN A 330 4.73 14.23 9.33
CA GLN A 330 4.39 14.72 10.66
C GLN A 330 5.56 14.56 11.65
N LEU A 331 6.25 13.41 11.62
CA LEU A 331 7.46 13.20 12.42
C LEU A 331 8.59 14.14 11.99
N CYS A 332 8.72 14.45 10.69
CA CYS A 332 9.70 15.42 10.21
C CYS A 332 9.38 16.84 10.71
N LYS A 333 8.12 17.28 10.62
CA LYS A 333 7.68 18.57 11.19
C LYS A 333 8.04 18.68 12.67
N GLN A 334 7.80 17.62 13.45
CA GLN A 334 8.16 17.60 14.86
C GLN A 334 9.67 17.77 15.07
N ARG A 335 10.51 17.05 14.29
CA ARG A 335 11.97 17.21 14.36
C ARG A 335 12.43 18.63 14.01
N LEU A 336 11.82 19.25 13.01
CA LEU A 336 12.15 20.63 12.59
C LEU A 336 11.78 21.65 13.69
N ILE A 337 10.64 21.48 14.35
CA ILE A 337 10.24 22.32 15.49
C ILE A 337 11.22 22.12 16.64
N MET A 338 11.56 20.87 16.97
CA MET A 338 12.52 20.57 18.03
C MET A 338 13.91 21.14 17.75
N SER A 339 14.42 21.06 16.52
CA SER A 339 15.74 21.59 16.17
C SER A 339 15.80 23.11 16.16
N THR A 340 14.67 23.77 15.84
CA THR A 340 14.62 25.23 15.63
C THR A 340 14.18 25.98 16.89
N CYS A 341 13.16 25.46 17.59
CA CYS A 341 12.55 26.09 18.75
C CYS A 341 13.03 25.48 20.09
N GLY A 342 13.72 24.33 20.07
CA GLY A 342 14.21 23.67 21.29
C GLY A 342 13.11 23.03 22.15
N CYS A 343 11.88 22.93 21.63
CA CYS A 343 10.70 22.41 22.30
C CYS A 343 9.92 21.51 21.34
N LYS A 344 8.96 20.73 21.87
CA LYS A 344 8.11 19.85 21.06
C LYS A 344 6.64 20.28 21.11
N SER A 345 5.91 20.03 20.02
CA SER A 345 4.48 20.37 19.92
C SER A 345 3.61 19.19 20.36
N SER A 346 2.56 19.45 21.14
CA SER A 346 1.53 18.43 21.43
C SER A 346 0.59 18.12 20.25
N ALA A 347 0.53 18.96 19.22
CA ALA A 347 -0.26 18.67 18.02
C ALA A 347 0.37 17.62 17.11
N LEU A 348 1.66 17.34 17.30
CA LEU A 348 2.42 16.43 16.46
C LEU A 348 2.78 15.15 17.22
N PRO A 349 3.03 14.04 16.50
CA PRO A 349 3.40 12.77 17.13
C PRO A 349 4.67 12.89 17.96
N ASP A 350 4.65 12.29 19.16
CA ASP A 350 5.81 12.33 20.06
C ASP A 350 6.94 11.41 19.60
N LEU A 351 8.16 11.80 19.95
CA LEU A 351 9.41 11.11 19.61
C LEU A 351 10.06 10.55 20.88
N PRO A 352 10.84 9.45 20.78
CA PRO A 352 11.44 8.78 21.95
C PRO A 352 12.61 9.56 22.59
N THR A 353 12.72 10.86 22.34
CA THR A 353 13.74 11.73 22.93
C THR A 353 13.34 12.14 24.34
N GLU A 354 14.05 11.60 25.32
CA GLU A 354 13.97 12.04 26.70
C GLU A 354 14.60 13.45 26.83
N ASN A 355 13.94 14.37 27.55
CA ASN A 355 14.40 15.73 27.90
C ASN A 355 14.05 16.91 26.96
N VAL A 356 12.98 16.82 26.16
CA VAL A 356 12.44 18.01 25.45
C VAL A 356 11.06 18.36 26.01
N THR A 357 10.93 19.58 26.53
CA THR A 357 9.68 20.15 27.07
C THR A 357 8.73 20.57 25.96
N PHE A 358 7.46 20.75 26.32
CA PHE A 358 6.48 21.24 25.35
C PHE A 358 6.64 22.74 25.10
N CYS A 359 6.31 23.20 23.89
CA CYS A 359 6.49 24.61 23.51
C CYS A 359 5.56 25.56 24.29
N GLY A 360 4.39 25.10 24.71
CA GLY A 360 3.45 25.83 25.55
C GLY A 360 3.56 25.53 27.04
N GLU A 361 4.60 24.81 27.47
CA GLU A 361 4.90 24.61 28.89
C GLU A 361 5.37 25.94 29.51
N ILE A 362 4.75 26.31 30.64
CA ILE A 362 5.09 27.49 31.42
C ILE A 362 5.89 27.04 32.64
N PRO A 363 7.20 27.29 32.67
CA PRO A 363 8.04 26.86 33.79
C PRO A 363 7.63 27.59 35.07
N ASP A 364 7.62 26.85 36.18
CA ASP A 364 7.39 27.35 37.54
C ASP A 364 6.07 28.14 37.71
N TRP A 365 5.03 27.82 36.93
CA TRP A 365 3.75 28.54 36.95
C TRP A 365 3.08 28.54 38.35
N GLU A 366 3.31 27.51 39.16
CA GLU A 366 2.82 27.42 40.54
C GLU A 366 3.47 28.47 41.45
N ASP A 367 4.79 28.66 41.34
CA ASP A 367 5.54 29.65 42.12
C ASP A 367 5.14 31.08 41.71
N ILE A 368 4.85 31.28 40.42
CA ILE A 368 4.31 32.54 39.88
C ILE A 368 2.94 32.82 40.50
N LEU A 369 2.04 31.83 40.53
CA LEU A 369 0.73 31.96 41.14
C LEU A 369 0.80 32.28 42.64
N MET A 370 1.69 31.61 43.38
CA MET A 370 1.88 31.84 44.82
C MET A 370 2.64 33.13 45.15
N ASN A 371 3.12 33.86 44.14
CA ASN A 371 3.92 35.08 44.27
C ASN A 371 5.12 34.92 45.21
N VAL A 372 5.79 33.75 45.15
CA VAL A 372 6.95 33.42 46.00
C VAL A 372 8.09 34.44 45.82
N SER A 373 8.21 35.01 44.62
CA SER A 373 9.24 36.00 44.28
C SER A 373 8.89 37.45 44.68
N GLY A 374 7.65 37.72 45.11
CA GLY A 374 7.18 39.05 45.52
C GLY A 374 7.10 40.11 44.41
N LYS A 375 7.37 39.72 43.15
CA LYS A 375 7.40 40.59 41.97
C LYS A 375 6.19 40.42 41.05
N VAL A 376 5.29 39.49 41.37
CA VAL A 376 4.22 39.05 40.48
C VAL A 376 2.92 39.71 40.90
N VAL A 377 2.29 40.43 39.96
CA VAL A 377 0.99 41.09 40.16
C VAL A 377 -0.04 40.42 39.24
N PRO A 378 -1.26 40.12 39.72
CA PRO A 378 -2.35 39.68 38.84
C PRO A 378 -2.56 40.65 37.66
N GLY A 379 -2.74 40.11 36.46
CA GLY A 379 -2.86 40.85 35.20
C GLY A 379 -1.52 41.18 34.51
N MET A 380 -0.39 40.76 35.10
CA MET A 380 0.92 40.84 34.46
C MET A 380 0.96 39.99 33.19
N PHE A 381 1.74 40.46 32.21
CA PHE A 381 1.99 39.74 30.97
C PHE A 381 3.11 38.70 31.16
N ILE A 382 2.87 37.46 30.75
CA ILE A 382 3.86 36.38 30.78
C ILE A 382 4.26 36.05 29.33
N PRO A 383 5.53 36.23 28.95
CA PRO A 383 6.00 35.95 27.59
C PRO A 383 6.12 34.44 27.34
N THR A 384 5.71 34.00 26.15
CA THR A 384 5.74 32.59 25.72
C THR A 384 6.52 32.41 24.40
N PRO A 385 7.84 32.70 24.39
CA PRO A 385 8.62 32.75 23.14
C PRO A 385 8.76 31.39 22.43
N ALA A 386 8.72 30.27 23.18
CA ALA A 386 8.75 28.94 22.60
C ALA A 386 7.46 28.61 21.83
N LEU A 387 6.30 28.97 22.39
CA LEU A 387 5.00 28.84 21.74
C LEU A 387 4.90 29.74 20.50
N GLU A 388 5.38 30.99 20.59
CA GLU A 388 5.49 31.90 19.42
C GLU A 388 6.34 31.28 18.30
N CYS A 389 7.43 30.60 18.66
CA CYS A 389 8.28 29.90 17.71
C CYS A 389 7.54 28.71 17.06
N GLU A 390 6.83 27.88 17.83
CA GLU A 390 6.02 26.79 17.31
C GLU A 390 4.99 27.31 16.30
N GLU A 391 4.23 28.33 16.67
CA GLU A 391 3.16 28.87 15.82
C GLU A 391 3.72 29.46 14.52
N ARG A 392 4.83 30.21 14.60
CA ARG A 392 5.53 30.72 13.42
C ARG A 392 5.99 29.58 12.51
N MET A 393 6.66 28.57 13.08
CA MET A 393 7.14 27.41 12.33
C MET A 393 6.00 26.65 11.67
N GLN A 394 4.88 26.41 12.38
CA GLN A 394 3.72 25.74 11.81
C GLN A 394 3.12 26.53 10.66
N ARG A 395 3.00 27.85 10.78
CA ARG A 395 2.52 28.72 9.69
C ARG A 395 3.45 28.67 8.48
N GLU A 396 4.76 28.71 8.69
CA GLU A 396 5.75 28.60 7.61
C GLU A 396 5.67 27.23 6.91
N LEU A 397 5.70 26.14 7.67
CA LEU A 397 5.65 24.76 7.14
C LEU A 397 4.31 24.43 6.46
N ASN A 398 3.22 25.10 6.82
CA ASN A 398 1.93 24.92 6.16
C ASN A 398 1.81 25.74 4.88
N ASN A 399 2.52 26.87 4.77
CA ASN A 399 2.49 27.74 3.59
C ASN A 399 3.58 27.42 2.56
N ASP A 400 4.71 26.84 2.99
CA ASP A 400 5.82 26.44 2.13
C ASP A 400 6.14 24.95 2.29
N ARG A 401 6.08 24.20 1.17
CA ARG A 401 6.37 22.76 1.12
C ARG A 401 7.82 22.44 0.77
N ALA A 402 8.70 23.43 0.66
CA ALA A 402 10.12 23.22 0.33
C ALA A 402 10.83 22.27 1.33
N TYR A 403 10.40 22.26 2.60
CA TYR A 403 10.95 21.35 3.62
C TYR A 403 10.74 19.87 3.30
N GLU A 404 9.71 19.49 2.53
CA GLU A 404 9.43 18.08 2.22
C GLU A 404 10.59 17.40 1.48
N MET A 405 11.29 18.15 0.64
CA MET A 405 12.47 17.68 -0.07
C MET A 405 13.64 17.38 0.88
N SER A 406 13.75 18.14 1.99
CA SER A 406 14.74 17.89 3.03
C SER A 406 14.40 16.69 3.93
N CYS A 407 13.11 16.39 4.09
CA CYS A 407 12.63 15.29 4.92
C CYS A 407 12.84 13.90 4.31
N GLN A 408 13.09 13.80 2.99
CA GLN A 408 13.26 12.53 2.27
C GLN A 408 12.13 11.53 2.55
N CYS A 409 10.88 12.03 2.68
CA CYS A 409 9.73 11.18 2.90
C CYS A 409 9.22 10.61 1.58
N PHE A 410 9.22 9.28 1.48
CA PHE A 410 8.77 8.57 0.29
C PHE A 410 7.51 7.75 0.58
N GLN A 411 6.67 7.61 -0.45
CA GLN A 411 5.52 6.72 -0.36
C GLN A 411 5.98 5.26 -0.23
N PRO A 412 5.25 4.40 0.49
CA PRO A 412 5.53 2.98 0.54
C PRO A 412 5.31 2.31 -0.82
N CYS A 413 6.09 1.26 -1.12
CA CYS A 413 5.96 0.52 -2.37
C CYS A 413 4.70 -0.34 -2.39
N SER A 414 4.26 -0.82 -1.23
CA SER A 414 2.98 -1.49 -1.03
C SER A 414 2.17 -0.76 0.05
N GLU A 415 1.00 -0.26 -0.31
CA GLU A 415 0.13 0.48 0.61
C GLU A 415 -1.33 0.07 0.45
N THR A 416 -1.95 -0.37 1.54
CA THR A 416 -3.41 -0.60 1.57
C THR A 416 -4.10 0.64 2.13
N SER A 417 -4.96 1.25 1.34
CA SER A 417 -5.87 2.32 1.76
C SER A 417 -7.33 1.84 1.73
N TYR A 418 -8.22 2.56 2.41
CA TYR A 418 -9.63 2.20 2.50
C TYR A 418 -10.50 3.39 2.14
N LEU A 419 -11.30 3.24 1.10
CA LEU A 419 -12.38 4.17 0.78
C LEU A 419 -13.52 3.96 1.78
N LYS A 420 -14.10 5.06 2.27
CA LYS A 420 -15.05 5.07 3.38
C LYS A 420 -16.39 5.60 2.87
N SER A 421 -17.46 4.86 3.10
CA SER A 421 -18.84 5.32 2.96
C SER A 421 -19.46 5.40 4.35
N VAL A 422 -20.20 6.46 4.67
CA VAL A 422 -20.84 6.62 5.98
C VAL A 422 -22.34 6.74 5.79
N SER A 423 -23.08 5.95 6.55
CA SER A 423 -24.54 5.99 6.61
C SER A 423 -25.00 6.04 8.06
N LEU A 424 -26.05 6.84 8.33
CA LEU A 424 -26.58 7.07 9.67
C LEU A 424 -28.04 6.65 9.70
N SER A 425 -28.43 5.92 10.74
CA SER A 425 -29.82 5.65 11.05
C SER A 425 -30.13 5.99 12.50
N TYR A 426 -31.35 6.43 12.77
CA TYR A 426 -31.78 6.80 14.12
C TYR A 426 -31.72 5.58 15.06
N TRP A 427 -31.04 5.70 16.20
CA TRP A 427 -30.88 4.58 17.14
C TRP A 427 -30.54 5.05 18.57
N PRO A 428 -31.08 4.40 19.62
CA PRO A 428 -32.11 3.37 19.59
C PRO A 428 -33.52 3.97 19.43
N LEU A 429 -34.43 3.19 18.82
CA LEU A 429 -35.86 3.52 18.81
C LEU A 429 -36.41 3.45 20.24
N GLU A 430 -37.33 4.35 20.58
CA GLU A 430 -37.83 4.57 21.93
C GLU A 430 -38.35 3.28 22.59
N PHE A 431 -39.05 2.45 21.83
CA PHE A 431 -39.61 1.19 22.33
C PHE A 431 -38.57 0.10 22.63
N TYR A 432 -37.36 0.19 22.08
CA TYR A 432 -36.25 -0.74 22.38
C TYR A 432 -35.38 -0.27 23.55
N GLN A 433 -35.54 0.97 24.02
CA GLN A 433 -34.65 1.58 25.01
C GLN A 433 -34.64 0.83 26.34
N LEU A 434 -35.80 0.47 26.88
CA LEU A 434 -35.86 -0.27 28.15
C LEU A 434 -35.16 -1.63 28.05
N ASN A 435 -35.48 -2.41 27.00
CA ASN A 435 -34.86 -3.72 26.78
C ASN A 435 -33.33 -3.62 26.55
N LEU A 436 -32.89 -2.58 25.85
CA LEU A 436 -31.48 -2.28 25.66
C LEU A 436 -30.78 -2.07 27.01
N LEU A 437 -31.37 -1.25 27.88
CA LEU A 437 -30.83 -1.00 29.22
C LEU A 437 -30.81 -2.29 30.04
N GLU A 438 -31.89 -3.06 30.10
CA GLU A 438 -31.95 -4.36 30.80
C GLU A 438 -30.83 -5.32 30.38
N ARG A 439 -30.41 -5.26 29.11
CA ARG A 439 -29.36 -6.11 28.58
C ARG A 439 -27.94 -5.68 28.97
N PHE A 440 -27.72 -4.37 29.14
CA PHE A 440 -26.39 -3.78 29.26
C PHE A 440 -26.14 -3.04 30.59
N LEU A 441 -27.15 -2.94 31.45
CA LEU A 441 -27.05 -2.38 32.79
C LEU A 441 -25.99 -3.11 33.61
N ASN A 442 -25.22 -2.31 34.33
CA ASN A 442 -24.26 -2.77 35.32
C ASN A 442 -24.61 -2.11 36.66
N ASP A 443 -25.04 -2.92 37.63
CA ASP A 443 -25.51 -2.46 38.94
C ASP A 443 -24.40 -1.82 39.80
N ASN A 444 -23.13 -1.98 39.43
CA ASN A 444 -22.01 -1.48 40.23
C ASN A 444 -21.85 0.04 40.19
N ASP A 445 -22.53 0.76 39.30
CA ASP A 445 -22.34 2.20 39.10
C ASP A 445 -23.65 3.01 39.03
N THR A 446 -24.25 3.28 40.17
CA THR A 446 -25.55 3.97 40.30
C THR A 446 -25.58 5.39 39.72
N GLU A 447 -24.43 6.06 39.56
CA GLU A 447 -24.35 7.40 38.97
C GLU A 447 -24.34 7.38 37.43
N HIS A 448 -24.20 6.20 36.82
CA HIS A 448 -24.15 6.07 35.37
C HIS A 448 -25.50 6.42 34.74
N PHE A 449 -25.51 7.14 33.61
CA PHE A 449 -26.74 7.59 32.95
C PHE A 449 -27.70 6.43 32.64
N MET A 450 -27.17 5.23 32.38
CA MET A 450 -27.96 4.01 32.11
C MET A 450 -28.85 3.65 33.30
N ASN A 451 -28.36 3.77 34.54
CA ASN A 451 -29.15 3.50 35.74
C ASN A 451 -30.26 4.54 35.92
N ILE A 452 -29.94 5.82 35.72
CA ILE A 452 -30.92 6.92 35.79
C ILE A 452 -32.03 6.74 34.74
N ALA A 453 -31.65 6.43 33.50
CA ALA A 453 -32.60 6.20 32.41
C ALA A 453 -33.45 4.94 32.65
N TYR A 454 -32.84 3.87 33.20
CA TYR A 454 -33.55 2.65 33.53
C TYR A 454 -34.61 2.88 34.59
N ASP A 455 -34.28 3.57 35.68
CA ASP A 455 -35.23 3.85 36.76
C ASP A 455 -36.48 4.57 36.24
N TYR A 456 -36.30 5.58 35.38
CA TYR A 456 -37.42 6.30 34.76
C TYR A 456 -38.27 5.41 33.84
N LEU A 457 -37.65 4.61 32.98
CA LEU A 457 -38.38 3.77 32.03
C LEU A 457 -39.03 2.55 32.72
N ALA A 458 -38.37 1.96 33.71
CA ALA A 458 -38.90 0.83 34.47
C ALA A 458 -40.08 1.24 35.38
N GLU A 459 -40.04 2.44 35.98
CA GLU A 459 -41.19 3.01 36.71
C GLU A 459 -42.43 3.11 35.79
N LEU A 460 -42.22 3.62 34.57
CA LEU A 460 -43.29 3.79 33.59
C LEU A 460 -43.81 2.46 33.04
N ALA A 461 -42.93 1.49 32.79
CA ALA A 461 -43.31 0.17 32.32
C ALA A 461 -44.19 -0.57 33.35
N ARG A 462 -43.85 -0.48 34.65
CA ARG A 462 -44.68 -1.06 35.72
C ARG A 462 -46.08 -0.43 35.78
N LYS A 463 -46.17 0.90 35.74
CA LYS A 463 -47.47 1.61 35.69
C LYS A 463 -48.31 1.16 34.49
N GLY A 464 -47.70 1.04 33.31
CA GLY A 464 -48.37 0.55 32.12
C GLY A 464 -48.90 -0.88 32.27
N HIS A 465 -48.12 -1.76 32.90
CA HIS A 465 -48.49 -3.15 33.13
C HIS A 465 -49.62 -3.30 34.17
N ASP A 466 -49.56 -2.56 35.28
CA ASP A 466 -50.59 -2.56 36.33
C ASP A 466 -51.95 -2.12 35.76
N GLU A 467 -51.96 -1.12 34.88
CA GLU A 467 -53.16 -0.62 34.19
C GLU A 467 -53.72 -1.62 33.16
N GLU A 468 -52.85 -2.29 32.40
CA GLU A 468 -53.26 -3.35 31.48
C GLU A 468 -53.88 -4.54 32.25
N MET A 469 -53.33 -4.87 33.42
CA MET A 469 -53.88 -5.90 34.31
C MET A 469 -55.22 -5.47 34.92
N SER A 470 -55.41 -4.18 35.22
CA SER A 470 -56.66 -3.61 35.75
C SER A 470 -57.77 -3.49 34.70
N ARG A 471 -57.45 -3.34 33.40
CA ARG A 471 -58.44 -3.27 32.30
C ARG A 471 -59.29 -4.53 32.13
N ASN A 472 -58.83 -5.68 32.64
CA ASN A 472 -59.63 -6.91 32.69
C ASN A 472 -60.76 -6.84 33.74
N SER A 473 -60.80 -5.78 34.56
CA SER A 473 -61.88 -5.48 35.51
C SER A 473 -62.73 -4.32 34.98
N SER A 474 -63.99 -4.61 34.68
CA SER A 474 -64.96 -3.75 34.00
C SER A 474 -65.13 -2.35 34.62
N ASN A 475 -64.53 -1.32 34.01
CA ASN A 475 -65.06 0.01 33.73
C ASN A 475 -63.96 0.86 33.05
N SER A 476 -64.00 0.91 31.72
CA SER A 476 -62.96 1.50 30.86
C SER A 476 -62.92 3.02 30.98
N SER A 477 -62.05 3.55 31.85
CA SER A 477 -61.48 4.88 31.64
C SER A 477 -60.33 4.79 30.63
N ASP A 478 -60.25 5.77 29.73
CA ASP A 478 -59.17 5.87 28.74
C ASP A 478 -57.87 6.25 29.47
N TRP A 479 -57.19 5.25 30.03
CA TRP A 479 -55.90 5.43 30.69
C TRP A 479 -54.89 6.06 29.72
N SER A 480 -54.35 7.21 30.10
CA SER A 480 -53.28 7.90 29.40
C SER A 480 -52.21 8.31 30.40
N TYR A 481 -50.95 8.12 30.03
CA TYR A 481 -49.82 8.62 30.83
C TYR A 481 -49.97 10.11 31.14
N THR A 482 -49.66 10.48 32.38
CA THR A 482 -49.69 11.88 32.80
C THR A 482 -48.67 12.71 32.01
N ASN A 483 -48.84 14.03 31.98
CA ASN A 483 -47.84 14.91 31.36
C ASN A 483 -46.46 14.75 32.01
N GLN A 484 -46.41 14.48 33.32
CA GLN A 484 -45.16 14.25 34.04
C GLN A 484 -44.50 12.92 33.63
N ASP A 485 -45.28 11.86 33.41
CA ASP A 485 -44.79 10.58 32.90
C ASP A 485 -44.20 10.73 31.49
N LYS A 486 -44.89 11.48 30.60
CA LYS A 486 -44.39 11.80 29.26
C LYS A 486 -43.08 12.58 29.30
N LEU A 487 -42.95 13.52 30.23
CA LEU A 487 -41.71 14.28 30.43
C LEU A 487 -40.56 13.40 30.95
N LYS A 488 -40.83 12.51 31.92
CA LYS A 488 -39.83 11.52 32.40
C LYS A 488 -39.37 10.58 31.27
N SER A 489 -40.31 10.05 30.49
CA SER A 489 -40.02 9.19 29.33
C SER A 489 -39.17 9.92 28.30
N LYS A 490 -39.53 11.17 27.98
CA LYS A 490 -38.76 12.01 27.05
C LYS A 490 -37.37 12.30 27.59
N ALA A 491 -37.23 12.67 28.86
CA ALA A 491 -35.95 12.94 29.49
C ALA A 491 -35.02 11.70 29.48
N ALA A 492 -35.57 10.50 29.75
CA ALA A 492 -34.82 9.25 29.66
C ALA A 492 -34.38 8.95 28.22
N SER A 493 -35.27 9.12 27.24
CA SER A 493 -34.97 8.92 25.82
C SER A 493 -33.92 9.92 25.32
N ASP A 494 -34.06 11.20 25.68
CA ASP A 494 -33.10 12.24 25.33
C ASP A 494 -31.72 11.94 25.95
N LEU A 495 -31.67 11.48 27.20
CA LEU A 495 -30.43 11.07 27.86
C LEU A 495 -29.75 9.90 27.13
N ILE A 496 -30.49 8.83 26.84
CA ILE A 496 -29.97 7.67 26.09
C ILE A 496 -29.44 8.08 24.71
N ARG A 497 -30.19 8.93 23.99
CA ARG A 497 -29.81 9.37 22.65
C ARG A 497 -28.62 10.31 22.65
N GLN A 498 -28.42 11.09 23.70
CA GLN A 498 -27.31 12.04 23.76
C GLN A 498 -26.01 11.37 24.24
N THR A 499 -26.09 10.21 24.90
CA THR A 499 -24.93 9.49 25.42
C THR A 499 -24.58 8.22 24.64
N MET A 500 -25.54 7.52 24.02
CA MET A 500 -25.27 6.26 23.34
C MET A 500 -25.10 6.45 21.83
N LEU A 501 -24.12 5.77 21.26
CA LEU A 501 -23.97 5.59 19.82
C LEU A 501 -23.67 4.14 19.47
N ARG A 502 -24.10 3.73 18.29
CA ARG A 502 -23.71 2.46 17.69
C ARG A 502 -22.82 2.74 16.49
N LEU A 503 -21.72 2.02 16.37
CA LEU A 503 -20.77 2.15 15.27
C LEU A 503 -20.50 0.76 14.67
N ASN A 504 -20.73 0.61 13.37
CA ASN A 504 -20.44 -0.60 12.62
C ASN A 504 -19.41 -0.28 11.53
N ILE A 505 -18.28 -1.00 11.48
CA ILE A 505 -17.24 -0.83 10.46
C ILE A 505 -17.04 -2.17 9.75
N TYR A 506 -17.26 -2.22 8.44
CA TYR A 506 -17.23 -3.47 7.68
C TYR A 506 -16.77 -3.27 6.24
N LEU A 507 -16.30 -4.36 5.61
CA LEU A 507 -16.02 -4.37 4.17
C LEU A 507 -17.33 -4.52 3.38
N GLU A 508 -17.54 -3.66 2.38
CA GLU A 508 -18.71 -3.72 1.48
C GLU A 508 -18.60 -4.90 0.52
N ASP A 509 -17.43 -5.08 -0.07
CA ASP A 509 -17.07 -6.18 -0.96
C ASP A 509 -15.70 -6.77 -0.55
N LEU A 510 -15.41 -8.00 -1.00
CA LEU A 510 -14.07 -8.62 -0.87
C LEU A 510 -13.20 -8.33 -2.11
N SER A 511 -13.67 -7.49 -3.01
CA SER A 511 -12.92 -7.09 -4.19
C SER A 511 -11.93 -6.00 -3.80
N VAL A 512 -10.70 -6.11 -4.27
CA VAL A 512 -9.68 -5.09 -4.03
C VAL A 512 -9.41 -4.37 -5.33
N VAL A 513 -9.41 -3.04 -5.28
CA VAL A 513 -8.91 -2.24 -6.41
C VAL A 513 -7.40 -2.14 -6.27
N GLU A 514 -6.65 -2.78 -7.16
CA GLU A 514 -5.19 -2.69 -7.19
C GLU A 514 -4.75 -1.69 -8.26
N TYR A 515 -4.02 -0.67 -7.83
CA TYR A 515 -3.28 0.24 -8.68
C TYR A 515 -1.82 -0.20 -8.72
N ARG A 516 -1.37 -0.73 -9.86
CA ARG A 516 -0.03 -1.28 -10.01
C ARG A 516 0.77 -0.51 -11.06
N GLN A 517 1.95 -0.05 -10.65
CA GLN A 517 2.93 0.56 -11.53
C GLN A 517 3.78 -0.51 -12.22
N LEU A 518 3.91 -0.40 -13.54
CA LEU A 518 4.75 -1.25 -14.37
C LEU A 518 5.65 -0.40 -15.28
N PRO A 519 6.85 -0.88 -15.63
CA PRO A 519 7.69 -0.18 -16.61
C PRO A 519 6.95 -0.11 -17.95
N ALA A 520 6.85 1.08 -18.53
CA ALA A 520 6.20 1.30 -19.83
C ALA A 520 7.00 0.69 -20.99
N TYR A 521 8.31 0.50 -20.78
CA TYR A 521 9.24 -0.04 -21.76
C TYR A 521 10.26 -0.93 -21.06
N GLY A 522 10.14 -2.24 -21.23
CA GLY A 522 10.99 -3.23 -20.58
C GLY A 522 12.27 -3.52 -21.35
N LEU A 523 13.14 -4.35 -20.75
CA LEU A 523 14.33 -4.87 -21.43
C LEU A 523 13.99 -5.73 -22.64
N ALA A 524 12.90 -6.51 -22.56
CA ALA A 524 12.44 -7.34 -23.67
C ALA A 524 12.05 -6.48 -24.88
N ASP A 525 11.31 -5.39 -24.64
CA ASP A 525 10.92 -4.44 -25.68
C ASP A 525 12.15 -3.75 -26.31
N LEU A 526 13.12 -3.36 -25.47
CA LEU A 526 14.38 -2.79 -25.94
C LEU A 526 15.13 -3.75 -26.87
N PHE A 527 15.31 -5.01 -26.48
CA PHE A 527 16.03 -5.98 -27.32
C PHE A 527 15.26 -6.32 -28.60
N ALA A 528 13.92 -6.39 -28.54
CA ALA A 528 13.10 -6.59 -29.71
C ALA A 528 13.24 -5.44 -30.71
N ASP A 529 13.19 -4.18 -30.24
CA ASP A 529 13.30 -2.99 -31.10
C ASP A 529 14.73 -2.77 -31.61
N ILE A 530 15.76 -3.07 -30.80
CA ILE A 530 17.17 -3.06 -31.24
C ILE A 530 17.36 -4.09 -32.36
N GLY A 531 16.90 -5.32 -32.14
CA GLY A 531 16.98 -6.39 -33.14
C GLY A 531 16.25 -6.04 -34.43
N GLY A 532 15.03 -5.48 -34.31
CA GLY A 532 14.25 -5.00 -35.45
C GLY A 532 14.95 -3.87 -36.21
N THR A 533 15.57 -2.92 -35.51
CA THR A 533 16.29 -1.79 -36.11
C THR A 533 17.56 -2.26 -36.84
N LEU A 534 18.36 -3.13 -36.21
CA LEU A 534 19.56 -3.69 -36.81
C LEU A 534 19.25 -4.58 -38.03
N GLY A 535 18.18 -5.39 -37.92
CA GLY A 535 17.70 -6.22 -39.02
C GLY A 535 17.19 -5.38 -40.21
N LEU A 536 16.40 -4.34 -39.96
CA LEU A 536 15.82 -3.50 -41.01
C LEU A 536 16.88 -2.70 -41.78
N TRP A 537 17.80 -2.02 -41.07
CA TRP A 537 18.74 -1.09 -41.70
C TRP A 537 20.03 -1.75 -42.19
N MET A 538 20.49 -2.81 -41.50
CA MET A 538 21.79 -3.42 -41.77
C MET A 538 21.70 -4.90 -42.17
N GLY A 539 20.54 -5.54 -42.06
CA GLY A 539 20.39 -6.99 -42.30
C GLY A 539 21.11 -7.83 -41.23
N ILE A 540 21.48 -7.22 -40.11
CA ILE A 540 22.20 -7.88 -39.02
C ILE A 540 21.19 -8.67 -38.20
N SER A 541 21.42 -9.97 -38.09
CA SER A 541 20.65 -10.91 -37.28
C SER A 541 21.54 -11.55 -36.22
N VAL A 542 20.95 -12.33 -35.31
CA VAL A 542 21.73 -13.12 -34.35
C VAL A 542 22.74 -14.04 -35.07
N LEU A 543 22.40 -14.56 -36.26
CA LEU A 543 23.32 -15.37 -37.06
C LEU A 543 24.54 -14.57 -37.53
N THR A 544 24.37 -13.30 -37.93
CA THR A 544 25.52 -12.46 -38.29
C THR A 544 26.44 -12.16 -37.11
N ILE A 545 25.91 -12.11 -35.89
CA ILE A 545 26.72 -11.94 -34.68
C ILE A 545 27.50 -13.23 -34.40
N MET A 546 26.88 -14.40 -34.58
CA MET A 546 27.56 -15.70 -34.47
C MET A 546 28.68 -15.85 -35.52
N GLU A 547 28.42 -15.47 -36.78
CA GLU A 547 29.42 -15.42 -37.87
C GLU A 547 30.60 -14.50 -37.50
N LEU A 548 30.31 -13.32 -36.92
CA LEU A 548 31.35 -12.39 -36.47
C LEU A 548 32.17 -12.96 -35.28
N MET A 549 31.52 -13.64 -34.33
CA MET A 549 32.23 -14.29 -33.22
C MET A 549 33.13 -15.41 -33.71
N GLU A 550 32.66 -16.23 -34.65
CA GLU A 550 33.47 -17.26 -35.30
C GLU A 550 34.70 -16.65 -35.98
N LEU A 551 34.52 -15.54 -36.71
CA LEU A 551 35.62 -14.79 -37.30
C LEU A 551 36.62 -14.32 -36.25
N ILE A 552 36.15 -13.73 -35.16
CA ILE A 552 37.02 -13.24 -34.09
C ILE A 552 37.82 -14.41 -33.48
N ILE A 553 37.18 -15.56 -33.26
CA ILE A 553 37.85 -16.77 -32.76
C ILE A 553 38.92 -17.25 -33.76
N ARG A 554 38.61 -17.30 -35.06
CA ARG A 554 39.57 -17.68 -36.11
C ARG A 554 40.75 -16.69 -36.21
N LEU A 555 40.48 -15.38 -36.12
CA LEU A 555 41.51 -14.33 -36.13
C LEU A 555 42.39 -14.37 -34.88
N ILE A 556 41.81 -14.67 -33.71
CA ILE A 556 42.54 -14.87 -32.46
C ILE A 556 43.39 -16.15 -32.57
N GLY A 557 42.85 -17.25 -33.11
CA GLY A 557 43.59 -18.48 -33.36
C GLY A 557 44.83 -18.27 -34.25
N LEU A 558 44.69 -17.46 -35.30
CA LEU A 558 45.79 -17.03 -36.17
C LEU A 558 46.81 -16.13 -35.44
N MET A 559 46.37 -15.24 -34.53
CA MET A 559 47.28 -14.40 -33.75
C MET A 559 48.06 -15.18 -32.69
N PHE A 560 47.51 -16.28 -32.17
CA PHE A 560 48.16 -17.14 -31.18
C PHE A 560 48.86 -18.36 -31.78
N ASN A 561 48.91 -18.49 -33.12
CA ASN A 561 49.45 -19.67 -33.83
C ASN A 561 48.93 -21.01 -33.26
N VAL A 562 47.64 -21.07 -32.90
CA VAL A 562 46.98 -22.33 -32.58
C VAL A 562 46.26 -22.82 -33.83
N GLU A 563 47.05 -23.19 -34.83
CA GLU A 563 46.61 -24.15 -35.83
C GLU A 563 47.04 -25.53 -35.28
N SER A 564 46.21 -26.10 -34.41
CA SER A 564 46.28 -27.53 -34.11
C SER A 564 45.00 -28.16 -34.62
N ASP A 565 45.09 -28.69 -35.83
CA ASP A 565 44.30 -29.78 -36.42
C ASP A 565 42.80 -29.81 -36.12
N LEU A 566 42.01 -29.20 -37.01
CA LEU A 566 40.67 -29.73 -37.32
C LEU A 566 40.81 -30.65 -38.53
N PRO A 567 40.53 -31.98 -38.40
CA PRO A 567 40.70 -32.90 -39.51
C PRO A 567 39.68 -32.60 -40.61
N ALA A 568 40.18 -32.46 -41.84
CA ALA A 568 39.37 -32.47 -43.04
C ALA A 568 38.74 -33.87 -43.22
N ASP A 569 37.43 -33.92 -43.46
CA ASP A 569 36.71 -35.15 -43.80
C ASP A 569 37.36 -35.83 -45.03
N GLU A 570 37.97 -36.99 -44.79
CA GLU A 570 38.52 -37.88 -45.81
C GLU A 570 37.36 -38.64 -46.48
N LYS A 571 37.08 -38.31 -47.74
CA LYS A 571 36.16 -39.10 -48.58
C LYS A 571 36.90 -40.33 -49.09
N ASP A 572 36.58 -41.49 -48.51
CA ASP A 572 37.01 -42.80 -49.00
C ASP A 572 36.37 -43.11 -50.37
N GLU A 573 37.15 -43.03 -51.44
CA GLU A 573 36.86 -43.69 -52.72
C GLU A 573 37.59 -45.04 -52.76
N THR A 574 36.84 -46.14 -52.57
CA THR A 574 37.35 -47.50 -52.75
C THR A 574 37.07 -47.99 -54.18
N HIS A 575 38.13 -48.11 -54.99
CA HIS A 575 38.10 -48.86 -56.25
C HIS A 575 38.54 -50.32 -56.06
N THR A 576 37.55 -51.22 -56.16
CA THR A 576 37.54 -52.53 -56.84
C THR A 576 38.82 -53.38 -56.94
N GLY A 577 38.75 -54.60 -56.38
CA GLY A 577 39.61 -55.74 -56.73
C GLY A 577 38.96 -57.08 -56.36
N GLN A 578 38.37 -57.76 -57.35
CA GLN A 578 37.67 -59.06 -57.27
C GLN A 578 38.51 -60.21 -56.66
N LYS A 579 37.85 -61.13 -55.93
CA LYS A 579 38.03 -62.59 -56.11
C LYS A 579 36.89 -63.44 -55.50
N ARG A 580 36.13 -64.05 -56.44
CA ARG A 580 35.42 -65.34 -56.49
C ARG A 580 34.65 -65.90 -55.28
N VAL A 581 33.36 -66.13 -55.56
CA VAL A 581 32.35 -66.98 -54.88
C VAL A 581 32.74 -68.48 -54.98
N PRO A 582 32.33 -69.30 -54.00
CA PRO A 582 31.23 -70.24 -54.27
C PRO A 582 30.16 -70.26 -53.16
N ALA A 583 28.89 -70.37 -53.56
CA ALA A 583 27.76 -70.82 -52.74
C ALA A 583 27.53 -72.35 -53.01
N PRO A 584 26.48 -73.04 -52.51
CA PRO A 584 25.43 -72.70 -51.52
C PRO A 584 25.11 -73.84 -50.51
N LYS A 585 24.18 -73.61 -49.53
CA LYS A 585 23.02 -74.48 -49.18
C LYS A 585 22.21 -74.01 -47.94
N THR A 586 20.89 -73.83 -48.17
CA THR A 586 19.65 -74.10 -47.37
C THR A 586 19.78 -74.70 -45.95
N HIS A 587 18.94 -74.47 -44.92
CA HIS A 587 17.46 -74.38 -44.81
C HIS A 587 17.02 -73.96 -43.37
N ASN A 588 15.82 -73.34 -43.29
CA ASN A 588 14.74 -73.39 -42.27
C ASN A 588 14.90 -73.02 -40.78
N GLY A 589 13.85 -72.35 -40.27
CA GLY A 589 13.31 -72.51 -38.90
C GLY A 589 12.90 -71.20 -38.20
N GLY A 590 11.59 -70.99 -38.01
CA GLY A 590 11.03 -69.73 -37.49
C GLY A 590 10.72 -69.67 -35.98
N SER A 591 9.74 -68.80 -35.67
CA SER A 591 9.07 -68.46 -34.40
C SER A 591 9.60 -67.24 -33.61
N ALA A 592 8.66 -66.32 -33.34
CA ALA A 592 8.76 -64.97 -32.75
C ALA A 592 8.66 -65.02 -31.18
N PRO A 593 8.35 -63.96 -30.40
CA PRO A 593 8.32 -62.49 -30.63
C PRO A 593 8.88 -61.61 -29.45
N HIS A 594 8.80 -60.26 -29.60
CA HIS A 594 8.82 -59.17 -28.59
C HIS A 594 10.09 -59.03 -27.71
N GLU A 595 10.62 -57.86 -27.33
CA GLU A 595 10.05 -56.55 -26.99
C GLU A 595 11.18 -55.50 -26.83
N SER A 596 10.79 -54.22 -26.70
CA SER A 596 11.46 -53.08 -26.04
C SER A 596 12.14 -51.97 -26.90
N ASN A 597 11.40 -50.85 -26.95
CA ASN A 597 11.79 -49.51 -26.52
C ASN A 597 12.79 -48.66 -27.31
N TYR A 598 12.26 -47.66 -28.03
CA TYR A 598 12.74 -46.27 -28.05
C TYR A 598 11.55 -45.32 -28.29
N PRO A 599 11.34 -44.27 -27.47
CA PRO A 599 10.44 -43.18 -27.81
C PRO A 599 11.19 -42.02 -28.49
N ASP A 600 10.47 -41.48 -29.47
CA ASP A 600 10.71 -40.39 -30.41
C ASP A 600 10.76 -39.00 -29.72
N PRO A 601 11.70 -38.08 -30.06
CA PRO A 601 11.81 -36.78 -29.40
C PRO A 601 11.31 -35.63 -30.29
N TYR A 602 9.99 -35.48 -30.47
CA TYR A 602 9.40 -34.21 -30.93
C TYR A 602 7.99 -33.99 -30.34
N GLY A 603 7.91 -33.16 -29.30
CA GLY A 603 6.68 -32.60 -28.75
C GLY A 603 6.96 -31.23 -28.09
N PRO A 604 6.08 -30.23 -28.21
CA PRO A 604 6.34 -28.85 -27.79
C PRO A 604 6.32 -28.67 -26.25
N PRO A 605 7.06 -27.69 -25.69
CA PRO A 605 7.31 -27.61 -24.25
C PRO A 605 6.16 -26.92 -23.49
N GLU A 606 5.56 -27.64 -22.54
CA GLU A 606 4.77 -27.07 -21.45
C GLU A 606 5.69 -26.81 -20.23
N PHE A 607 5.90 -25.53 -19.91
CA PHE A 607 6.61 -25.13 -18.69
C PHE A 607 5.60 -24.97 -17.54
N ASN A 608 5.72 -25.82 -16.51
CA ASN A 608 4.96 -25.69 -15.26
C ASN A 608 5.91 -25.76 -14.06
N PHE A 609 6.05 -24.64 -13.34
CA PHE A 609 6.81 -24.51 -12.10
C PHE A 609 5.90 -24.78 -10.90
N ARG A 610 6.10 -25.89 -10.18
CA ARG A 610 5.73 -26.04 -8.75
C ARG A 610 6.72 -26.96 -8.01
N ARG A 611 7.73 -26.37 -7.37
CA ARG A 611 8.20 -26.76 -6.02
C ARG A 611 7.37 -25.91 -5.03
N GLY A 612 7.01 -26.32 -3.84
CA GLY A 612 7.18 -27.53 -3.06
C GLY A 612 6.37 -27.30 -1.78
N VAL A 613 5.74 -28.35 -1.26
CA VAL A 613 5.08 -28.29 0.05
C VAL A 613 5.64 -29.46 0.86
N GLU A 614 6.54 -29.15 1.77
CA GLU A 614 6.88 -29.99 2.91
C GLU A 614 5.77 -29.84 3.96
N GLN A 615 5.26 -30.96 4.45
CA GLN A 615 4.56 -31.08 5.74
C GLN A 615 4.76 -32.52 6.27
N PRO A 616 4.59 -32.74 7.59
CA PRO A 616 5.63 -33.30 8.45
C PRO A 616 5.45 -34.79 8.77
N THR A 617 6.54 -35.42 9.18
CA THR A 617 6.54 -36.76 9.78
C THR A 617 6.24 -36.69 11.28
N ASN A 618 5.26 -37.51 11.69
CA ASN A 618 4.99 -38.13 13.02
C ASN A 618 5.63 -37.56 14.28
#